data_AF-A0A919SJF4-F1
#
_entry.id   AF-A0A919SJF4-F1
#
_cell.length_a   1.000
_cell.length_b   1.000
_cell.length_c   1.000
_cell.angle_alpha   90.00
_cell.angle_beta   90.00
_cell.angle_gamma   90.00
#
_symmetry.space_group_name_H-M   'P 1'
#
loop_
_entity.id
_entity.type
_entity.pdbx_description
1 polymer ?
#
loop_
_entity_poly.entity_id
_entity_poly.type
_entity_poly.pdbx_seq_one_letter_code
_entity_poly.pdbx_strand_id
1 'polypeptide(L)' 'MGRALRTLKVSPSEVVTDAAPVYPAVLDNVLPLAWHHVEQYANNPVEAYHAQLKRRLRPMRGLRKDRTA' A
#
# COMPACT_ATOMS: atom_id res chain seq x y z
N MET A 1 9.88 -12.30 4.96
CA MET A 1 10.15 -10.84 4.97
C MET A 1 9.76 -10.22 3.63
N GLY A 2 8.75 -9.36 3.61
CA GLY A 2 8.20 -8.73 2.39
C GLY A 2 9.14 -7.70 1.75
N ARG A 3 9.02 -7.50 0.43
CA ARG A 3 9.88 -6.56 -0.34
C ARG A 3 9.83 -5.13 0.22
N ALA A 4 8.65 -4.66 0.62
CA ALA A 4 8.47 -3.30 1.15
C ALA A 4 9.29 -3.03 2.42
N LEU A 5 9.30 -3.97 3.38
CA LEU A 5 10.06 -3.83 4.63
C LEU A 5 11.58 -3.76 4.37
N ARG A 6 12.08 -4.52 3.39
CA ARG A 6 13.49 -4.42 2.96
C ARG A 6 13.82 -3.05 2.35
N THR A 7 12.90 -2.45 1.62
CA THR A 7 13.10 -1.14 0.98
C THR A 7 13.07 -0.01 2.00
N LEU A 8 12.13 -0.06 2.95
CA LEU A 8 11.95 1.00 3.93
C LEU A 8 13.11 1.09 4.94
N LYS A 9 13.83 -0.02 5.19
CA LYS A 9 14.89 -0.13 6.23
C LYS A 9 14.42 0.24 7.64
N VAL A 10 13.13 0.46 7.82
CA VAL A 10 12.46 0.76 9.09
C VAL A 10 11.29 -0.19 9.24
N SER A 11 11.04 -0.61 10.48
CA SER A 11 9.85 -1.37 10.84
C SER A 11 8.76 -0.37 11.25
N PRO A 12 7.58 -0.36 10.60
CA PRO A 12 6.49 0.51 11.01
C PRO A 12 5.98 0.10 12.40
N SER A 13 5.68 1.10 13.23
CA SER A 13 5.01 0.93 14.53
C SER A 13 3.49 0.93 14.40
N GLU A 14 2.95 1.42 13.28
CA GLU A 14 1.52 1.62 13.04
C GLU A 14 1.20 1.30 11.58
N VAL A 15 0.07 0.64 11.35
CA VAL A 15 -0.43 0.29 10.02
C VAL A 15 -1.94 0.57 9.97
N VAL A 16 -2.33 1.37 8.98
CA VAL A 16 -3.74 1.65 8.69
C VAL A 16 -4.15 0.94 7.41
N THR A 17 -5.26 0.22 7.44
CA THR A 17 -5.85 -0.40 6.24
C THR A 17 -7.36 -0.18 6.22
N ASP A 18 -8.01 -0.56 5.12
CA ASP A 18 -9.43 -0.85 5.16
C ASP A 18 -9.70 -2.12 6.01
N ALA A 19 -10.97 -2.36 6.35
CA ALA A 19 -11.39 -3.48 7.20
C ALA A 19 -11.49 -4.82 6.45
N ALA A 20 -10.75 -5.03 5.35
CA ALA A 20 -10.76 -6.32 4.66
C ALA A 20 -10.23 -7.45 5.56
N PRO A 21 -10.87 -8.62 5.54
CA PRO A 21 -10.56 -9.73 6.44
C PRO A 21 -9.18 -10.37 6.19
N VAL A 22 -8.51 -10.03 5.10
CA VAL A 22 -7.17 -10.54 4.76
C VAL A 22 -6.07 -9.92 5.61
N TYR A 23 -6.24 -8.67 6.06
CA TYR A 23 -5.15 -7.92 6.69
C TYR A 23 -4.71 -8.47 8.04
N PRO A 24 -5.59 -8.84 8.99
CA PRO A 24 -5.16 -9.30 10.31
C PRO A 24 -4.14 -10.45 10.25
N ALA A 25 -4.47 -11.53 9.53
CA ALA A 25 -3.58 -12.69 9.42
C ALA A 25 -2.25 -12.38 8.72
N VAL A 26 -2.26 -11.47 7.73
CA VAL A 26 -1.04 -11.05 7.04
C VAL A 26 -0.18 -10.18 7.95
N LEU A 27 -0.78 -9.22 8.65
CA LEU A 27 -0.08 -8.30 9.55
C LEU A 27 0.50 -9.03 10.76
N ASP A 28 -0.21 -10.00 11.34
CA ASP A 28 0.33 -10.86 12.40
C ASP A 28 1.58 -11.63 11.94
N ASN A 29 1.63 -12.04 10.67
CA ASN A 29 2.78 -12.77 10.13
C ASN A 29 3.99 -11.87 9.82
N VAL A 30 3.73 -10.67 9.29
CA VAL A 30 4.81 -9.81 8.73
C VAL A 30 5.21 -8.65 9.64
N LEU A 31 4.29 -8.17 10.48
CA LEU A 31 4.41 -6.99 11.34
C LEU A 31 3.67 -7.20 12.69
N PRO A 32 3.99 -8.26 13.46
CA PRO A 32 3.26 -8.60 14.69
C PRO A 32 3.33 -7.54 15.80
N LEU A 33 4.25 -6.58 15.69
CA LEU A 33 4.43 -5.51 16.67
C LEU A 33 3.79 -4.18 16.24
N ALA A 34 3.27 -4.08 15.01
CA ALA A 34 2.64 -2.86 14.55
C ALA A 34 1.21 -2.77 15.10
N TRP A 35 0.83 -1.58 15.56
CA TRP A 35 -0.56 -1.29 15.87
C TRP A 35 -1.37 -1.23 14.57
N HIS A 36 -2.30 -2.16 14.39
CA HIS A 36 -3.23 -2.17 13.27
C HIS A 36 -4.57 -1.54 13.66
N HIS A 37 -5.06 -0.62 12.85
CA HIS A 37 -6.35 0.04 13.06
C HIS A 37 -7.04 0.43 11.74
N VAL A 38 -8.36 0.65 11.82
CA VAL A 38 -9.28 0.69 10.67
C VAL A 38 -10.36 1.78 10.83
N GLU A 39 -10.10 2.82 11.61
CA GLU A 39 -11.07 3.88 11.84
C GLU A 39 -11.51 4.53 10.52
N GLN A 40 -12.74 5.04 10.55
CA GLN A 40 -13.30 5.76 9.42
C GLN A 40 -12.36 6.87 8.98
N TYR A 41 -12.06 6.93 7.68
CA TYR A 41 -11.19 7.92 7.03
C TYR A 41 -9.69 7.82 7.35
N ALA A 42 -9.25 6.90 8.21
CA ALA A 42 -7.84 6.78 8.55
C ALA A 42 -6.97 6.42 7.31
N ASN A 43 -7.55 5.72 6.32
CA ASN A 43 -6.86 5.40 5.06
C ASN A 43 -6.96 6.50 3.97
N ASN A 44 -7.62 7.64 4.24
CA ASN A 44 -7.78 8.72 3.25
C ASN A 44 -6.47 9.19 2.61
N PRO A 45 -5.33 9.32 3.33
CA PRO A 45 -4.07 9.72 2.72
C PRO A 45 -3.61 8.78 1.61
N VAL A 46 -3.71 7.45 1.83
CA VAL A 46 -3.30 6.46 0.82
C VAL A 46 -4.28 6.44 -0.35
N GLU A 47 -5.57 6.67 -0.12
CA GLU A 47 -6.56 6.80 -1.20
C GLU A 47 -6.35 8.06 -2.04
N ALA A 48 -5.97 9.19 -1.43
CA ALA A 48 -5.63 10.41 -2.16
C ALA A 48 -4.37 10.21 -3.04
N TYR A 49 -3.34 9.58 -2.50
CA TYR A 49 -2.16 9.19 -3.25
C TYR A 49 -2.52 8.26 -4.43
N HIS A 50 -3.39 7.28 -4.18
CA HIS A 50 -3.88 6.37 -5.21
C HIS A 50 -4.64 7.11 -6.32
N ALA A 51 -5.49 8.08 -5.98
CA ALA A 51 -6.17 8.93 -6.95
C ALA A 51 -5.17 9.72 -7.80
N GLN A 52 -4.12 10.28 -7.19
CA GLN A 52 -3.04 10.96 -7.91
C GLN A 52 -2.27 10.01 -8.84
N LEU A 53 -1.95 8.81 -8.38
CA LEU A 53 -1.30 7.79 -9.20
C LEU A 53 -2.17 7.41 -10.39
N LYS A 54 -3.45 7.10 -10.18
CA LYS A 54 -4.42 6.83 -11.24
C LYS A 54 -4.50 7.99 -12.23
N ARG A 55 -4.51 9.25 -11.76
CA ARG A 55 -4.50 10.43 -12.63
C ARG A 55 -3.29 10.48 -13.54
N ARG A 56 -2.10 10.12 -13.02
CA ARG A 56 -0.86 10.06 -13.82
C ARG A 56 -0.83 8.89 -14.79
N LEU A 57 -1.43 7.76 -14.41
CA LEU A 57 -1.43 6.54 -15.24
C LEU A 57 -2.48 6.58 -16.36
N ARG A 58 -3.61 7.26 -16.16
CA ARG A 58 -4.72 7.34 -17.13
C ARG A 58 -4.29 7.80 -18.53
N PRO A 59 -3.49 8.88 -18.70
CA PRO A 59 -3.01 9.30 -20.03
C PRO A 59 -2.13 8.27 -20.74
N MET A 60 -1.49 7.37 -19.99
CA MET A 60 -0.62 6.32 -20.54
C MET A 60 -1.39 5.06 -20.95
N ARG A 61 -2.72 5.05 -20.81
CA ARG A 61 -3.56 3.92 -21.21
C ARG A 61 -3.48 3.74 -22.72
N GLY A 62 -3.12 2.54 -23.17
CA GLY A 62 -3.00 2.22 -24.60
C GLY A 62 -1.61 2.48 -25.20
N LEU A 63 -0.68 3.08 -24.46
CA LEU A 63 0.72 3.11 -24.86
C LEU A 63 1.25 1.67 -24.91
N ARG A 64 1.74 1.25 -26.09
CA ARG A 64 2.46 -0.01 -26.23
C ARG A 64 3.81 0.13 -25.53
N LYS A 65 4.20 -0.87 -24.74
CA LYS A 65 5.58 -0.94 -24.25
C LYS A 65 6.49 -1.10 -25.46
N ASP A 66 7.34 -0.12 -25.70
CA ASP A 66 8.45 -0.31 -26.62
C ASP A 66 9.33 -1.43 -26.03
N ARG A 67 9.61 -2.45 -26.83
CA ARG A 67 10.30 -3.67 -26.36
C ARG A 67 11.83 -3.52 -26.39
N THR A 68 12.31 -2.30 -26.63
CA THR A 68 13.68 -1.99 -27.06
C THR A 68 14.40 -0.97 -26.18
N ALA A 69 13.94 -0.74 -24.95
CA ALA A 69 14.67 0.06 -23.95
C ALA A 69 15.59 -0.81 -23.08
#